data_AF-A0A9W9KRM1-F1
#
_entry.id   AF-A0A9W9KRM1-F1
#
_cell.length_a   1.000
_cell.length_b   1.000
_cell.length_c   1.000
_cell.angle_alpha   90.00
_cell.angle_beta   90.00
_cell.angle_gamma   90.00
#
_symmetry.space_group_name_H-M   'P 1'
#
loop_
_entity.id
_entity.type
_entity.pdbx_description
1 polymer ?
#
loop_
_entity_poly.entity_id
_entity_poly.type
_entity_poly.pdbx_seq_one_letter_code
_entity_poly.pdbx_strand_id
1 'polypeptide(L)'
;MRPHTTLFTACSLALSAAAGTTSVDATTKNANHIFNVIHDSMRQWGSSLHHNGVSFFLAVVPAGTQLYHGTSLSTPVNGTEWLAFEPEHSLVFARPHRGPPPRRPDEGEGGDGSWEGRHEDLRRDRHDRRDDQSSKDEDAKGYLHTYAAAKHLRLLYIDGMSAAKTDKGTLDSQDALLFDNTIDMNQAGKPGGPPGERERAIRACEMAQDDFAGRIDGILRMEAGFEIILCDFERDLVNVEIVEVASHESGNDRDGNGRKGPGGPGGPGGPDSSGWARAVASRYTGIGGGRVNLNYEHFVTAFSYDLDLFPEGSVHPRLNHLDQSDLQRIRKDITSTLLTHDPREFSWNWQATTDMIVLRYSDELSYLSSDKIETTEQLSKHINKLMAPFTDFRERNASAEADKCSSQFIPHTLKDVRDIAALAVHEVAHRVCSTLIEAAAEQDLVSAQKGIKSLMAYLDWTTWKECRGCQDNEICAVPIWPMGSIEDYEQPQCRDASNPYGNGGESYWGREPRH
;
A
#
# COMPACT_ATOMS: atom_id res chain seq x y z
N MET A 1 -23.98 -9.66 72.93
CA MET A 1 -22.98 -10.51 72.27
C MET A 1 -23.37 -10.73 70.81
N ARG A 2 -22.68 -10.06 69.89
CA ARG A 2 -22.50 -10.35 68.45
C ARG A 2 -21.64 -9.21 67.89
N PRO A 3 -20.45 -9.47 67.32
CA PRO A 3 -19.57 -8.41 66.82
C PRO A 3 -19.96 -8.00 65.40
N HIS A 4 -19.69 -6.75 65.06
CA HIS A 4 -19.80 -6.19 63.71
C HIS A 4 -18.67 -6.74 62.82
N THR A 5 -19.05 -7.34 61.68
CA THR A 5 -18.11 -7.80 60.65
C THR A 5 -17.85 -6.66 59.67
N THR A 6 -16.64 -6.14 59.66
CA THR A 6 -16.14 -5.19 58.65
C THR A 6 -15.63 -5.99 57.45
N LEU A 7 -16.28 -5.87 56.29
CA LEU A 7 -15.75 -6.41 55.04
C LEU A 7 -14.63 -5.49 54.54
N PHE A 8 -13.39 -5.99 54.52
CA PHE A 8 -12.31 -5.42 53.73
C PHE A 8 -12.46 -5.90 52.29
N THR A 9 -12.78 -4.99 51.38
CA THR A 9 -12.68 -5.22 49.94
C THR A 9 -11.22 -5.07 49.53
N ALA A 10 -10.52 -6.19 49.34
CA ALA A 10 -9.20 -6.19 48.73
C ALA A 10 -9.36 -5.90 47.23
N CYS A 11 -8.88 -4.74 46.79
CA CYS A 11 -8.78 -4.38 45.39
C CYS A 11 -7.56 -5.08 44.80
N SER A 12 -7.79 -6.16 44.06
CA SER A 12 -6.74 -6.89 43.34
C SER A 12 -6.27 -6.08 42.13
N LEU A 13 -5.23 -5.28 42.31
CA LEU A 13 -4.41 -4.75 41.22
C LEU A 13 -3.41 -5.83 40.78
N ALA A 14 -3.82 -6.67 39.83
CA ALA A 14 -2.89 -7.52 39.09
C ALA A 14 -3.54 -8.01 37.79
N LEU A 15 -3.16 -7.40 36.65
CA LEU A 15 -2.76 -8.03 35.37
C LEU A 15 -2.76 -6.98 34.25
N SER A 16 -1.62 -6.35 33.98
CA SER A 16 -1.34 -5.70 32.67
C SER A 16 0.11 -5.83 32.21
N ALA A 17 0.99 -6.51 32.95
CA ALA A 17 2.39 -6.64 32.55
C ALA A 17 2.62 -7.66 31.41
N ALA A 18 1.81 -8.73 31.33
CA ALA A 18 2.06 -9.84 30.40
C ALA A 18 1.75 -9.50 28.93
N ALA A 19 0.74 -8.67 28.65
CA ALA A 19 0.39 -8.27 27.29
C ALA A 19 1.39 -7.25 26.70
N GLY A 20 1.95 -6.37 27.55
CA GLY A 20 3.00 -5.43 27.13
C GLY A 20 4.30 -6.16 26.78
N THR A 21 4.71 -7.16 27.56
CA THR A 21 5.95 -7.92 27.29
C THR A 21 5.93 -8.71 25.99
N THR A 22 4.78 -9.31 25.62
CA THR A 22 4.66 -10.07 24.36
C THR A 22 4.71 -9.16 23.13
N SER A 23 4.13 -7.95 23.21
CA SER A 23 4.16 -6.99 22.09
C SER A 23 5.57 -6.43 21.83
N VAL A 24 6.35 -6.18 22.89
CA VAL A 24 7.74 -5.70 22.77
C VAL A 24 8.65 -6.79 22.21
N ASP A 25 8.46 -8.05 22.63
CA ASP A 25 9.24 -9.19 22.14
C ASP A 25 8.96 -9.45 20.64
N ALA A 26 7.69 -9.47 20.23
CA ALA A 26 7.30 -9.59 18.82
C ALA A 26 7.80 -8.42 17.97
N THR A 27 7.70 -7.18 18.47
CA THR A 27 8.22 -5.98 17.79
C THR A 27 9.73 -6.08 17.58
N THR A 28 10.47 -6.57 18.57
CA THR A 28 11.93 -6.76 18.47
C THR A 28 12.28 -7.87 17.48
N LYS A 29 11.54 -8.99 17.53
CA LYS A 29 11.71 -10.13 16.60
C LYS A 29 11.52 -9.70 15.14
N ASN A 30 10.50 -8.90 14.85
CA ASN A 30 10.13 -8.47 13.50
C ASN A 30 10.57 -7.03 13.18
N ALA A 31 11.56 -6.49 13.90
CA ALA A 31 11.96 -5.07 13.78
C ALA A 31 12.37 -4.67 12.36
N ASN A 32 13.04 -5.55 11.61
CA ASN A 32 13.36 -5.33 10.19
C ASN A 32 12.11 -5.13 9.33
N HIS A 33 11.06 -5.94 9.53
CA HIS A 33 9.83 -5.83 8.75
C HIS A 33 9.08 -4.55 9.09
N ILE A 34 9.01 -4.17 10.36
CA ILE A 34 8.38 -2.91 10.80
C ILE A 34 9.16 -1.70 10.27
N PHE A 35 10.50 -1.77 10.28
CA PHE A 35 11.35 -0.75 9.65
C PHE A 35 11.03 -0.60 8.16
N ASN A 36 10.92 -1.71 7.43
CA ASN A 36 10.62 -1.71 6.00
C ASN A 36 9.21 -1.17 5.73
N VAL A 37 8.21 -1.55 6.52
CA VAL A 37 6.85 -0.98 6.46
C VAL A 37 6.88 0.56 6.56
N ILE A 38 7.63 1.11 7.51
CA ILE A 38 7.77 2.56 7.68
C ILE A 38 8.47 3.18 6.48
N HIS A 39 9.59 2.60 6.05
CA HIS A 39 10.39 3.06 4.93
C HIS A 39 9.61 3.03 3.60
N ASP A 40 8.80 2.00 3.38
CA ASP A 40 8.11 1.74 2.11
C ASP A 40 6.71 2.37 2.05
N SER A 41 6.16 2.80 3.20
CA SER A 41 4.85 3.44 3.27
C SER A 41 4.73 4.63 2.30
N MET A 42 3.64 4.66 1.52
CA MET A 42 3.42 5.67 0.47
C MET A 42 4.47 5.73 -0.66
N ARG A 43 5.29 4.68 -0.83
CA ARG A 43 6.28 4.54 -1.92
C ARG A 43 5.98 3.34 -2.80
N GLN A 44 5.88 3.58 -4.11
CA GLN A 44 5.54 2.54 -5.08
C GLN A 44 6.61 1.44 -5.14
N TRP A 45 7.90 1.78 -5.07
CA TRP A 45 8.98 0.80 -5.21
C TRP A 45 8.98 -0.24 -4.09
N GLY A 46 9.05 0.27 -2.85
CA GLY A 46 9.04 -0.58 -1.65
C GLY A 46 7.76 -1.39 -1.55
N SER A 47 6.62 -0.76 -1.77
CA SER A 47 5.32 -1.44 -1.73
C SER A 47 5.15 -2.47 -2.86
N SER A 48 5.82 -2.34 -4.01
CA SER A 48 5.83 -3.36 -5.07
C SER A 48 6.67 -4.59 -4.72
N LEU A 49 7.76 -4.40 -3.98
CA LEU A 49 8.63 -5.50 -3.54
C LEU A 49 8.08 -6.17 -2.28
N HIS A 50 7.67 -5.41 -1.28
CA HIS A 50 6.97 -5.89 -0.08
C HIS A 50 5.46 -5.77 -0.25
N HIS A 51 4.91 -6.52 -1.21
CA HIS A 51 3.54 -6.28 -1.70
C HIS A 51 2.41 -6.78 -0.78
N ASN A 52 2.67 -7.70 0.14
CA ASN A 52 1.66 -8.11 1.11
C ASN A 52 1.69 -7.17 2.31
N GLY A 53 0.85 -6.15 2.25
CA GLY A 53 0.65 -5.25 3.37
C GLY A 53 -0.09 -5.89 4.53
N VAL A 54 0.45 -5.73 5.74
CA VAL A 54 -0.16 -6.20 7.00
C VAL A 54 -0.19 -5.08 8.06
N SER A 55 -0.10 -3.83 7.62
CA SER A 55 -0.03 -2.64 8.47
C SER A 55 -1.06 -1.59 8.07
N PHE A 56 -1.56 -0.89 9.08
CA PHE A 56 -2.70 0.01 8.99
C PHE A 56 -2.35 1.34 9.65
N PHE A 57 -2.33 2.41 8.86
CA PHE A 57 -1.97 3.74 9.31
C PHE A 57 -3.17 4.68 9.31
N LEU A 58 -3.20 5.57 10.29
CA LEU A 58 -4.00 6.77 10.21
C LEU A 58 -3.36 7.73 9.18
N ALA A 59 -4.11 8.08 8.14
CA ALA A 59 -3.62 8.91 7.05
C ALA A 59 -4.46 10.20 6.90
N VAL A 60 -3.79 11.30 6.56
CA VAL A 60 -4.43 12.58 6.24
C VAL A 60 -4.07 13.02 4.84
N VAL A 61 -5.06 13.22 3.98
CA VAL A 61 -4.91 14.01 2.75
C VAL A 61 -5.26 15.46 3.06
N PRO A 62 -4.34 16.43 2.91
CA PRO A 62 -4.62 17.82 3.21
C PRO A 62 -5.76 18.41 2.39
N ALA A 63 -6.53 19.32 3.00
CA ALA A 63 -7.53 20.11 2.27
C ALA A 63 -6.88 20.83 1.08
N GLY A 64 -7.58 20.87 -0.05
CA GLY A 64 -7.10 21.44 -1.31
C GLY A 64 -6.20 20.52 -2.13
N THR A 65 -5.85 19.31 -1.65
CA THR A 65 -5.10 18.32 -2.45
C THR A 65 -5.92 17.92 -3.66
N GLN A 66 -5.33 18.03 -4.85
CA GLN A 66 -5.97 17.63 -6.11
C GLN A 66 -5.94 16.11 -6.28
N LEU A 67 -7.07 15.56 -6.73
CA LEU A 67 -7.32 14.14 -6.93
C LEU A 67 -8.10 13.94 -8.24
N TYR A 68 -7.92 12.79 -8.88
CA TYR A 68 -8.42 12.55 -10.23
C TYR A 68 -9.32 11.33 -10.30
N HIS A 69 -10.39 11.40 -11.07
CA HIS A 69 -11.31 10.29 -11.31
C HIS A 69 -11.64 10.19 -12.80
N GLY A 70 -11.57 9.00 -13.37
CA GLY A 70 -11.96 8.76 -14.76
C GLY A 70 -13.30 8.05 -14.82
N THR A 71 -14.23 8.57 -15.62
CA THR A 71 -15.57 7.98 -15.78
C THR A 71 -16.15 8.28 -17.17
N SER A 72 -17.36 7.78 -17.41
CA SER A 72 -18.18 8.08 -18.58
C SER A 72 -19.16 9.23 -18.35
N LEU A 73 -19.28 9.71 -17.11
CA LEU A 73 -20.23 10.74 -16.73
C LEU A 73 -19.66 12.14 -17.00
N SER A 74 -20.47 13.03 -17.57
CA SER A 74 -20.10 14.44 -17.81
C SER A 74 -20.33 15.35 -16.59
N THR A 75 -20.86 14.79 -15.50
CA THR A 75 -21.31 15.51 -14.30
C THR A 75 -20.61 14.98 -13.05
N PRO A 76 -20.45 15.79 -11.99
CA PRO A 76 -19.82 15.34 -10.75
C PRO A 76 -20.45 14.05 -10.23
N VAL A 77 -19.61 13.18 -9.67
CA VAL A 77 -20.04 11.88 -9.15
C VAL A 77 -20.40 12.03 -7.67
N ASN A 78 -21.47 11.36 -7.25
CA ASN A 78 -21.93 11.33 -5.87
C ASN A 78 -21.81 9.91 -5.30
N GLY A 79 -21.59 9.82 -3.98
CA GLY A 79 -21.44 8.56 -3.28
C GLY A 79 -20.01 8.02 -3.28
N THR A 80 -19.90 6.69 -3.15
CA THR A 80 -18.63 5.97 -2.99
C THR A 80 -17.98 5.67 -4.34
N GLU A 81 -16.75 6.16 -4.53
CA GLU A 81 -15.99 6.03 -5.77
C GLU A 81 -14.46 6.06 -5.52
N TRP A 82 -13.68 5.84 -6.58
CA TRP A 82 -12.22 5.80 -6.55
C TRP A 82 -11.59 7.12 -7.02
N LEU A 83 -10.54 7.55 -6.34
CA LEU A 83 -9.68 8.68 -6.71
C LEU A 83 -8.24 8.21 -6.86
N ALA A 84 -7.52 8.75 -7.82
CA ALA A 84 -6.07 8.59 -7.93
C ALA A 84 -5.34 9.92 -7.68
N PHE A 85 -4.08 9.82 -7.30
CA PHE A 85 -3.18 10.97 -7.16
C PHE A 85 -2.61 11.44 -8.51
N GLU A 86 -2.59 10.57 -9.52
CA GLU A 86 -2.01 10.85 -10.84
C GLU A 86 -3.10 10.87 -11.91
N PRO A 87 -3.17 11.92 -12.76
CA PRO A 87 -4.18 11.99 -13.81
C PRO A 87 -3.99 10.90 -14.87
N GLU A 88 -2.75 10.50 -15.18
CA GLU A 88 -2.44 9.44 -16.14
C GLU A 88 -3.04 8.09 -15.72
N HIS A 89 -3.12 7.83 -14.41
CA HIS A 89 -3.79 6.65 -13.88
C HIS A 89 -5.31 6.74 -14.12
N SER A 90 -5.93 7.86 -13.76
CA SER A 90 -7.38 8.07 -13.93
C SER A 90 -7.82 8.12 -15.40
N LEU A 91 -6.95 8.56 -16.33
CA LEU A 91 -7.22 8.54 -17.77
C LEU A 91 -7.49 7.12 -18.32
N VAL A 92 -6.99 6.07 -17.65
CA VAL A 92 -7.29 4.68 -18.02
C VAL A 92 -8.80 4.39 -17.89
N PHE A 93 -9.49 5.06 -16.98
CA PHE A 93 -10.90 4.87 -16.66
C PHE A 93 -11.83 5.93 -17.30
N ALA A 94 -11.28 7.02 -17.83
CA ALA A 94 -12.01 8.08 -18.54
C ALA A 94 -12.44 7.61 -19.94
N ARG A 95 -13.40 6.67 -20.01
CA ARG A 95 -13.83 5.99 -21.24
C ARG A 95 -15.35 5.90 -21.34
N PRO A 96 -15.90 5.75 -22.57
CA PRO A 96 -17.34 5.60 -22.78
C PRO A 96 -17.95 4.40 -22.05
N HIS A 97 -19.22 4.53 -21.66
CA HIS A 97 -19.94 3.46 -20.98
C HIS A 97 -20.13 2.25 -21.91
N ARG A 98 -19.63 1.07 -21.53
CA ARG A 98 -19.90 -0.20 -22.23
C ARG A 98 -20.95 -0.99 -21.46
N GLY A 99 -22.21 -0.62 -21.60
CA GLY A 99 -23.36 -1.28 -20.96
C GLY A 99 -24.69 -0.64 -21.35
N PRO A 100 -25.84 -1.29 -21.06
CA PRO A 100 -27.14 -0.63 -21.20
C PRO A 100 -27.22 0.55 -20.22
N PRO A 101 -27.88 1.66 -20.60
CA PRO A 101 -27.82 2.92 -19.88
C PRO A 101 -28.29 2.77 -18.42
N PRO A 102 -27.69 3.52 -17.47
CA PRO A 102 -28.13 3.49 -16.08
C PRO A 102 -29.60 3.92 -15.97
N ARG A 103 -30.40 3.16 -15.21
CA ARG A 103 -31.77 3.59 -14.88
C ARG A 103 -31.70 4.83 -13.99
N ARG A 104 -32.41 5.89 -14.40
CA ARG A 104 -32.57 7.12 -13.62
C ARG A 104 -33.16 6.80 -12.25
N PRO A 105 -32.68 7.44 -11.17
CA PRO A 105 -33.30 7.34 -9.85
C PRO A 105 -34.44 8.37 -9.77
N ASP A 106 -35.60 8.05 -10.32
CA ASP A 106 -36.88 8.56 -9.81
C ASP A 106 -38.05 7.83 -10.49
N GLU A 107 -38.74 7.00 -9.72
CA GLU A 107 -40.20 6.90 -9.62
C GLU A 107 -40.55 5.67 -8.78
N GLY A 108 -41.31 5.90 -7.71
CA GLY A 108 -41.53 4.96 -6.62
C GLY A 108 -42.40 3.75 -6.94
N GLU A 109 -42.36 2.84 -5.97
CA GLU A 109 -43.28 1.77 -5.59
C GLU A 109 -44.50 1.47 -6.49
N GLY A 110 -44.66 0.18 -6.82
CA GLY A 110 -45.99 -0.36 -7.10
C GLY A 110 -46.06 -1.74 -7.74
N GLY A 111 -46.26 -2.77 -6.92
CA GLY A 111 -47.26 -3.80 -7.23
C GLY A 111 -46.84 -5.04 -8.03
N ASP A 112 -47.54 -6.12 -7.72
CA ASP A 112 -47.37 -7.51 -8.13
C ASP A 112 -47.66 -7.83 -9.62
N GLY A 113 -47.36 -9.08 -10.02
CA GLY A 113 -48.10 -9.73 -11.10
C GLY A 113 -47.28 -10.65 -12.01
N SER A 114 -47.42 -11.97 -11.84
CA SER A 114 -47.01 -12.99 -12.79
C SER A 114 -47.70 -12.86 -14.16
N TRP A 115 -47.07 -13.35 -15.24
CA TRP A 115 -47.58 -14.35 -16.21
C TRP A 115 -46.86 -14.29 -17.58
N GLU A 116 -46.76 -15.48 -18.19
CA GLU A 116 -46.15 -15.85 -19.47
C GLU A 116 -46.82 -15.20 -20.70
N GLY A 117 -46.09 -15.09 -21.84
CA GLY A 117 -46.70 -15.22 -23.18
C GLY A 117 -46.28 -14.24 -24.29
N ARG A 118 -45.41 -14.72 -25.20
CA ARG A 118 -45.51 -14.75 -26.68
C ARG A 118 -45.96 -13.51 -27.52
N HIS A 119 -45.06 -13.12 -28.44
CA HIS A 119 -45.20 -12.54 -29.81
C HIS A 119 -45.86 -11.17 -30.09
N GLU A 120 -45.10 -10.38 -30.88
CA GLU A 120 -45.46 -9.45 -31.99
C GLU A 120 -46.73 -8.58 -31.85
N ASP A 121 -46.59 -7.25 -31.92
CA ASP A 121 -46.72 -6.53 -33.20
C ASP A 121 -46.44 -5.00 -33.06
N LEU A 122 -46.08 -4.42 -34.20
CA LEU A 122 -45.66 -3.04 -34.44
C LEU A 122 -46.78 -2.01 -34.21
N ARG A 123 -46.54 -0.96 -33.40
CA ARG A 123 -47.09 0.40 -33.64
C ARG A 123 -46.11 1.51 -33.27
N ARG A 124 -45.52 2.04 -34.33
CA ARG A 124 -44.96 3.38 -34.54
C ARG A 124 -45.75 4.47 -33.80
N ASP A 125 -45.12 5.10 -32.81
CA ASP A 125 -45.35 6.51 -32.52
C ASP A 125 -44.03 7.29 -32.69
N ARG A 126 -44.08 8.23 -33.64
CA ARG A 126 -43.02 9.17 -33.99
C ARG A 126 -43.33 10.46 -33.22
N HIS A 127 -42.72 10.67 -32.07
CA HIS A 127 -42.56 11.95 -31.35
C HIS A 127 -41.83 11.55 -30.04
N ASP A 128 -40.51 11.44 -29.99
CA ASP A 128 -39.55 12.53 -29.87
C ASP A 128 -38.20 12.10 -30.43
N ARG A 129 -37.63 12.88 -31.36
CA ARG A 129 -36.30 12.65 -31.97
C ARG A 129 -35.33 13.79 -31.69
N ARG A 130 -35.54 14.53 -30.60
CA ARG A 130 -34.63 15.62 -30.18
C ARG A 130 -33.97 15.39 -28.83
N ASP A 131 -34.53 14.54 -27.96
CA ASP A 131 -33.93 14.19 -26.66
C ASP A 131 -33.14 12.86 -26.67
N ASP A 132 -33.19 12.09 -27.77
CA ASP A 132 -32.50 10.79 -27.92
C ASP A 132 -31.09 10.91 -28.55
N GLN A 133 -30.66 12.13 -28.88
CA GLN A 133 -29.32 12.40 -29.43
C GLN A 133 -28.34 12.80 -28.32
N SER A 134 -28.76 13.64 -27.37
CA SER A 134 -27.89 14.10 -26.27
C SER A 134 -27.50 12.97 -25.33
N SER A 135 -28.40 12.02 -25.04
CA SER A 135 -28.08 10.86 -24.19
C SER A 135 -27.18 9.84 -24.88
N LYS A 136 -27.29 9.69 -26.21
CA LYS A 136 -26.42 8.78 -26.99
C LYS A 136 -25.02 9.35 -27.21
N ASP A 137 -24.89 10.68 -27.25
CA ASP A 137 -23.60 11.36 -27.39
C ASP A 137 -22.82 11.39 -26.07
N GLU A 138 -23.50 11.40 -24.90
CA GLU A 138 -22.86 11.22 -23.59
C GLU A 138 -22.33 9.79 -23.38
N ASP A 139 -23.08 8.78 -23.83
CA ASP A 139 -22.70 7.36 -23.74
C ASP A 139 -21.45 7.01 -24.59
N ALA A 140 -21.03 7.89 -25.50
CA ALA A 140 -19.92 7.68 -26.43
C ALA A 140 -18.60 8.34 -26.00
N LYS A 141 -18.55 8.99 -24.83
CA LYS A 141 -17.41 9.83 -24.39
C LYS A 141 -16.88 9.42 -23.02
N GLY A 142 -15.62 9.74 -22.76
CA GLY A 142 -14.97 9.58 -21.46
C GLY A 142 -14.59 10.93 -20.89
N TYR A 143 -14.61 11.05 -19.57
CA TYR A 143 -14.34 12.29 -18.85
C TYR A 143 -13.30 12.06 -17.75
N LEU A 144 -12.36 13.00 -17.65
CA LEU A 144 -11.43 13.11 -16.54
C LEU A 144 -11.94 14.21 -15.61
N HIS A 145 -12.20 13.83 -14.36
CA HIS A 145 -12.65 14.74 -13.32
C HIS A 145 -11.47 15.08 -12.43
N THR A 146 -11.28 16.36 -12.20
CA THR A 146 -10.35 16.90 -11.20
C THR A 146 -11.17 17.37 -10.02
N TYR A 147 -10.87 16.82 -8.86
CA TYR A 147 -11.43 17.23 -7.57
C TYR A 147 -10.34 17.80 -6.68
N ALA A 148 -10.74 18.57 -5.68
CA ALA A 148 -9.90 18.94 -4.56
C ALA A 148 -10.54 18.47 -3.25
N ALA A 149 -9.74 17.98 -2.31
CA ALA A 149 -10.22 17.63 -0.97
C ALA A 149 -10.86 18.86 -0.29
N ALA A 150 -12.15 18.81 0.05
CA ALA A 150 -12.86 19.93 0.67
C ALA A 150 -12.43 20.19 2.12
N LYS A 151 -11.85 19.17 2.76
CA LYS A 151 -11.35 19.15 4.12
C LYS A 151 -10.09 18.28 4.19
N HIS A 152 -9.47 18.21 5.36
CA HIS A 152 -8.49 17.16 5.64
C HIS A 152 -9.21 15.81 5.63
N LEU A 153 -9.02 15.01 4.59
CA LEU A 153 -9.61 13.67 4.52
C LEU A 153 -8.86 12.78 5.49
N ARG A 154 -9.60 12.06 6.32
CA ARG A 154 -9.08 11.11 7.30
C ARG A 154 -9.26 9.72 6.71
N LEU A 155 -8.17 9.02 6.45
CA LEU A 155 -8.22 7.74 5.75
C LEU A 155 -7.55 6.65 6.58
N LEU A 156 -7.98 5.42 6.40
CA LEU A 156 -7.21 4.24 6.81
C LEU A 156 -6.32 3.84 5.64
N TYR A 157 -5.00 3.98 5.80
CA TYR A 157 -4.04 3.51 4.80
C TYR A 157 -3.65 2.06 5.08
N ILE A 158 -3.77 1.22 4.06
CA ILE A 158 -3.34 -0.19 4.07
C ILE A 158 -2.07 -0.28 3.22
N ASP A 159 -0.96 -0.72 3.82
CA ASP A 159 0.35 -0.78 3.16
C ASP A 159 0.45 -1.84 2.05
N GLY A 160 1.63 -1.95 1.42
CA GLY A 160 1.89 -2.87 0.31
C GLY A 160 1.06 -2.58 -0.94
N MET A 161 0.94 -3.58 -1.82
CA MET A 161 0.05 -3.54 -2.99
C MET A 161 -1.36 -3.98 -2.62
N SER A 162 -1.95 -3.38 -1.58
CA SER A 162 -3.24 -3.80 -1.02
C SER A 162 -4.45 -3.61 -1.95
N ALA A 163 -4.28 -3.15 -3.19
CA ALA A 163 -5.32 -3.16 -4.21
C ALA A 163 -5.01 -4.14 -5.37
N ALA A 164 -3.94 -4.94 -5.32
CA ALA A 164 -3.66 -5.94 -6.34
C ALA A 164 -4.55 -7.19 -6.18
N LYS A 165 -5.20 -7.64 -7.24
CA LYS A 165 -6.19 -8.74 -7.21
C LYS A 165 -5.54 -10.09 -7.58
N THR A 166 -4.57 -10.52 -6.78
CA THR A 166 -3.76 -11.73 -6.99
C THR A 166 -3.90 -12.72 -5.83
N ASP A 167 -3.56 -13.98 -6.06
CA ASP A 167 -3.52 -15.05 -5.04
C ASP A 167 -2.27 -14.98 -4.12
N LYS A 168 -1.38 -14.02 -4.36
CA LYS A 168 -0.14 -13.83 -3.60
C LYS A 168 -0.33 -13.28 -2.18
N GLY A 169 -1.55 -12.93 -1.79
CA GLY A 169 -1.88 -12.45 -0.44
C GLY A 169 -1.94 -10.93 -0.29
N THR A 170 -1.91 -10.20 -1.39
CA THR A 170 -2.02 -8.73 -1.41
C THR A 170 -3.33 -8.21 -0.81
N LEU A 171 -4.39 -9.03 -0.81
CA LEU A 171 -5.69 -8.70 -0.22
C LEU A 171 -5.92 -9.31 1.17
N ASP A 172 -4.96 -10.07 1.73
CA ASP A 172 -5.14 -10.75 3.03
C ASP A 172 -5.54 -9.77 4.15
N SER A 173 -4.95 -8.56 4.18
CA SER A 173 -5.25 -7.51 5.17
C SER A 173 -6.66 -6.95 5.08
N GLN A 174 -7.30 -7.00 3.91
CA GLN A 174 -8.69 -6.61 3.75
C GLN A 174 -9.61 -7.81 3.92
N ASP A 175 -9.42 -8.83 3.08
CA ASP A 175 -10.37 -9.93 2.96
C ASP A 175 -10.39 -10.77 4.23
N ALA A 176 -9.22 -11.21 4.73
CA ALA A 176 -9.18 -12.04 5.93
C ALA A 176 -9.35 -11.23 7.21
N LEU A 177 -8.71 -10.06 7.31
CA LEU A 177 -8.65 -9.30 8.57
C LEU A 177 -9.79 -8.28 8.73
N LEU A 178 -10.03 -7.39 7.76
CA LEU A 178 -11.08 -6.37 7.88
C LEU A 178 -12.47 -6.92 7.58
N PHE A 179 -12.59 -7.90 6.67
CA PHE A 179 -13.87 -8.37 6.15
C PHE A 179 -14.22 -9.82 6.51
N ASP A 180 -13.42 -10.49 7.35
CA ASP A 180 -13.66 -11.87 7.83
C ASP A 180 -13.98 -12.89 6.71
N ASN A 181 -13.34 -12.73 5.56
CA ASN A 181 -13.54 -13.51 4.33
C ASN A 181 -15.00 -13.53 3.83
N THR A 182 -15.77 -12.47 4.10
CA THR A 182 -17.19 -12.37 3.73
C THR A 182 -17.46 -11.66 2.40
N ILE A 183 -16.41 -11.25 1.68
CA ILE A 183 -16.55 -10.58 0.37
C ILE A 183 -17.18 -11.54 -0.65
N ASP A 184 -18.38 -11.20 -1.12
CA ASP A 184 -19.12 -12.00 -2.09
C ASP A 184 -18.58 -11.76 -3.52
N MET A 185 -17.82 -12.74 -4.02
CA MET A 185 -17.26 -12.70 -5.36
C MET A 185 -18.32 -12.91 -6.46
N ASN A 186 -19.54 -13.36 -6.13
CA ASN A 186 -20.61 -13.65 -7.10
C ASN A 186 -21.52 -12.44 -7.41
N GLN A 187 -21.53 -11.41 -6.56
CA GLN A 187 -22.18 -10.13 -6.87
C GLN A 187 -21.37 -9.26 -7.86
N ALA A 188 -20.24 -9.76 -8.36
CA ALA A 188 -19.39 -9.19 -9.42
C ALA A 188 -20.08 -9.05 -10.80
N GLY A 189 -21.37 -9.37 -10.92
CA GLY A 189 -22.15 -9.32 -12.17
C GLY A 189 -22.68 -7.94 -12.59
N LYS A 190 -22.35 -6.84 -11.88
CA LYS A 190 -22.62 -5.48 -12.38
C LYS A 190 -21.45 -5.01 -13.25
N PRO A 191 -21.68 -4.35 -14.41
CA PRO A 191 -20.57 -3.90 -15.26
C PRO A 191 -19.69 -2.88 -14.53
N GLY A 192 -18.36 -3.06 -14.56
CA GLY A 192 -17.43 -1.94 -14.37
C GLY A 192 -16.12 -2.15 -13.61
N GLY A 193 -15.83 -3.29 -12.97
CA GLY A 193 -14.57 -3.44 -12.21
C GLY A 193 -14.11 -4.88 -11.98
N PRO A 194 -12.88 -5.09 -11.45
CA PRO A 194 -12.39 -6.41 -11.07
C PRO A 194 -13.32 -7.12 -10.06
N PRO A 195 -13.39 -8.46 -10.07
CA PRO A 195 -14.30 -9.20 -9.18
C PRO A 195 -14.16 -8.81 -7.69
N GLY A 196 -15.30 -8.52 -7.05
CA GLY A 196 -15.37 -8.16 -5.63
C GLY A 196 -14.90 -6.74 -5.27
N GLU A 197 -14.36 -5.95 -6.20
CA GLU A 197 -13.80 -4.63 -5.88
C GLU A 197 -14.86 -3.64 -5.38
N ARG A 198 -16.00 -3.58 -6.08
CA ARG A 198 -17.13 -2.74 -5.64
C ARG A 198 -17.68 -3.17 -4.28
N GLU A 199 -17.71 -4.47 -4.00
CA GLU A 199 -18.17 -4.99 -2.71
C GLU A 199 -17.21 -4.56 -1.59
N ARG A 200 -15.89 -4.67 -1.79
CA ARG A 200 -14.89 -4.17 -0.83
C ARG A 200 -15.07 -2.68 -0.54
N ALA A 201 -15.33 -1.86 -1.57
CA ALA A 201 -15.57 -0.43 -1.38
C ALA A 201 -16.83 -0.16 -0.55
N ILE A 202 -17.94 -0.86 -0.81
CA ILE A 202 -19.17 -0.75 -0.03
C ILE A 202 -18.91 -1.15 1.42
N ARG A 203 -18.32 -2.32 1.66
CA ARG A 203 -18.01 -2.82 3.01
C ARG A 203 -17.06 -1.92 3.77
N ALA A 204 -16.06 -1.36 3.10
CA ALA A 204 -15.14 -0.40 3.71
C ALA A 204 -15.88 0.85 4.21
N CYS A 205 -16.86 1.34 3.45
CA CYS A 205 -17.63 2.53 3.82
C CYS A 205 -18.71 2.27 4.87
N GLU A 206 -19.34 1.08 4.85
CA GLU A 206 -20.17 0.60 5.96
C GLU A 206 -19.35 0.51 7.25
N MET A 207 -18.17 -0.11 7.20
CA MET A 207 -17.25 -0.19 8.34
C MET A 207 -16.79 1.19 8.82
N ALA A 208 -16.49 2.12 7.91
CA ALA A 208 -16.14 3.50 8.25
C ALA A 208 -17.26 4.20 9.03
N GLN A 209 -18.52 3.97 8.65
CA GLN A 209 -19.68 4.58 9.27
C GLN A 209 -20.05 3.90 10.60
N ASP A 210 -20.10 2.57 10.61
CA ASP A 210 -20.67 1.77 11.70
C ASP A 210 -19.62 1.39 12.74
N ASP A 211 -18.55 0.70 12.31
CA ASP A 211 -17.51 0.20 13.22
C ASP A 211 -16.59 1.33 13.70
N PHE A 212 -16.31 2.31 12.84
CA PHE A 212 -15.43 3.43 13.13
C PHE A 212 -16.17 4.72 13.44
N ALA A 213 -17.50 4.71 13.62
CA ALA A 213 -18.31 5.86 14.02
C ALA A 213 -18.06 7.14 13.16
N GLY A 214 -17.85 6.96 11.85
CA GLY A 214 -17.56 8.05 10.91
C GLY A 214 -16.21 8.74 11.15
N ARG A 215 -15.25 8.06 11.79
CA ARG A 215 -13.91 8.62 12.09
C ARG A 215 -12.99 8.68 10.87
N ILE A 216 -13.28 7.90 9.83
CA ILE A 216 -12.60 7.97 8.53
C ILE A 216 -13.59 8.26 7.41
N ASP A 217 -13.08 8.86 6.35
CA ASP A 217 -13.80 9.27 5.16
C ASP A 217 -13.61 8.25 4.01
N GLY A 218 -12.68 7.30 4.15
CA GLY A 218 -12.36 6.30 3.13
C GLY A 218 -11.10 5.46 3.43
N ILE A 219 -10.70 4.64 2.45
CA ILE A 219 -9.51 3.78 2.48
C ILE A 219 -8.49 4.26 1.46
N LEU A 220 -7.22 4.32 1.85
CA LEU A 220 -6.07 4.57 0.98
C LEU A 220 -5.29 3.27 0.80
N ARG A 221 -4.92 2.94 -0.44
CA ARG A 221 -4.18 1.71 -0.77
C ARG A 221 -3.49 1.82 -2.11
N MET A 222 -2.75 0.79 -2.51
CA MET A 222 -1.94 0.83 -3.74
C MET A 222 -2.18 -0.38 -4.65
N GLU A 223 -2.38 -0.11 -5.94
CA GLU A 223 -2.26 -1.09 -7.03
C GLU A 223 -1.06 -0.69 -7.90
N ALA A 224 -1.30 -0.27 -9.14
CA ALA A 224 -0.27 0.35 -9.97
C ALA A 224 -0.02 1.82 -9.63
N GLY A 225 -0.84 2.41 -8.77
CA GLY A 225 -0.64 3.70 -8.15
C GLY A 225 -1.41 3.74 -6.83
N PHE A 226 -1.24 4.83 -6.08
CA PHE A 226 -2.04 5.05 -4.89
C PHE A 226 -3.45 5.51 -5.28
N GLU A 227 -4.43 4.87 -4.65
CA GLU A 227 -5.86 5.14 -4.84
C GLU A 227 -6.56 5.35 -3.50
N ILE A 228 -7.60 6.17 -3.51
CA ILE A 228 -8.52 6.38 -2.40
C ILE A 228 -9.88 5.85 -2.81
N ILE A 229 -10.42 4.92 -2.03
CA ILE A 229 -11.87 4.65 -2.01
C ILE A 229 -12.47 5.66 -1.05
N LEU A 230 -13.15 6.68 -1.55
CA LEU A 230 -13.78 7.71 -0.74
C LEU A 230 -15.27 7.44 -0.62
N CYS A 231 -15.80 7.52 0.59
CA CYS A 231 -17.18 7.10 0.85
C CYS A 231 -18.25 8.07 0.35
N ASP A 232 -17.93 9.37 0.28
CA ASP A 232 -18.88 10.41 -0.13
C ASP A 232 -18.17 11.55 -0.85
N PHE A 233 -18.19 11.52 -2.19
CA PHE A 233 -17.59 12.57 -3.02
C PHE A 233 -18.25 13.93 -2.82
N GLU A 234 -19.57 14.00 -2.73
CA GLU A 234 -20.33 15.25 -2.66
C GLU A 234 -20.04 16.00 -1.36
N ARG A 235 -19.94 15.26 -0.26
CA ARG A 235 -19.65 15.82 1.07
C ARG A 235 -18.19 16.28 1.20
N ASP A 236 -17.25 15.49 0.68
CA ASP A 236 -15.83 15.60 1.04
C ASP A 236 -14.94 16.18 -0.05
N LEU A 237 -15.45 16.44 -1.26
CA LEU A 237 -14.70 17.01 -2.38
C LEU A 237 -15.33 18.29 -2.93
N VAL A 238 -14.49 19.12 -3.53
CA VAL A 238 -14.88 20.22 -4.41
C VAL A 238 -14.57 19.81 -5.84
N ASN A 239 -15.56 19.87 -6.72
CA ASN A 239 -15.32 19.71 -8.15
C ASN A 239 -14.53 20.92 -8.67
N VAL A 240 -13.35 20.67 -9.24
CA VAL A 240 -12.48 21.70 -9.81
C VAL A 240 -12.73 21.83 -11.29
N GLU A 241 -12.70 20.69 -12.00
CA GLU A 241 -12.84 20.65 -13.45
C GLU A 241 -13.34 19.28 -13.90
N ILE A 242 -14.09 19.26 -14.99
CA ILE A 242 -14.45 18.04 -15.72
C ILE A 242 -14.10 18.28 -17.18
N VAL A 243 -13.22 17.45 -17.74
CA VAL A 243 -12.79 17.56 -19.13
C VAL A 243 -13.16 16.31 -19.90
N GLU A 244 -13.72 16.50 -21.09
CA GLU A 244 -13.90 15.42 -22.06
C GLU A 244 -12.52 14.98 -22.56
N VAL A 245 -12.25 13.68 -22.48
CA VAL A 245 -11.03 13.09 -23.00
C VAL A 245 -11.24 12.74 -24.47
N ALA A 246 -10.23 13.04 -25.30
CA ALA A 246 -10.30 12.74 -26.73
C ALA A 246 -10.65 11.26 -26.95
N SER A 247 -11.73 11.01 -27.68
CA SER A 247 -12.06 9.66 -28.13
C SER A 247 -10.94 9.20 -29.07
N HIS A 248 -10.13 8.24 -28.63
CA HIS A 248 -9.28 7.55 -29.57
C HIS A 248 -10.18 6.77 -30.53
N GLU A 249 -10.31 7.25 -31.76
CA GLU A 249 -10.81 6.44 -32.86
C GLU A 249 -9.92 5.20 -32.92
N SER A 250 -10.39 4.10 -32.35
CA SER A 250 -9.86 2.78 -32.64
C SER A 250 -9.85 2.66 -34.15
N GLY A 251 -8.64 2.70 -34.73
CA GLY A 251 -8.41 2.41 -36.13
C GLY A 251 -9.21 1.19 -36.51
N ASN A 252 -9.85 1.28 -37.66
CA ASN A 252 -10.75 0.27 -38.21
C ASN A 252 -9.93 -0.99 -38.58
N ASP A 253 -9.47 -1.75 -37.58
CA ASP A 253 -8.82 -3.04 -37.76
C ASP A 253 -9.90 -4.07 -38.15
N ARG A 254 -10.26 -4.01 -39.44
CA ARG A 254 -11.09 -4.98 -40.15
C ARG A 254 -10.34 -6.27 -40.49
N ASP A 255 -9.17 -6.50 -39.90
CA ASP A 255 -8.46 -7.75 -40.03
C ASP A 255 -8.77 -8.64 -38.83
N GLY A 256 -9.64 -9.63 -39.07
CA GLY A 256 -10.14 -10.62 -38.12
C GLY A 256 -9.08 -11.59 -37.59
N ASN A 257 -8.00 -11.06 -37.01
CA ASN A 257 -7.04 -11.79 -36.21
C ASN A 257 -6.67 -10.99 -34.96
N GLY A 258 -7.69 -10.43 -34.31
CA GLY A 258 -7.58 -9.71 -33.04
C GLY A 258 -7.10 -10.65 -31.94
N ARG A 259 -5.78 -10.80 -31.81
CA ARG A 259 -5.15 -11.26 -30.58
C ARG A 259 -5.51 -10.24 -29.50
N LYS A 260 -6.61 -10.49 -28.79
CA LYS A 260 -6.89 -9.90 -27.48
C LYS A 260 -5.73 -10.29 -26.58
N GLY A 261 -4.74 -9.42 -26.47
CA GLY A 261 -3.83 -9.45 -25.33
C GLY A 261 -4.63 -9.26 -24.04
N PRO A 262 -4.14 -9.75 -22.89
CA PRO A 262 -4.80 -9.58 -21.61
C PRO A 262 -4.70 -8.12 -21.17
N GLY A 263 -5.53 -7.26 -21.76
CA GLY A 263 -5.71 -5.87 -21.39
C GLY A 263 -7.08 -5.71 -20.76
N GLY A 264 -7.20 -6.16 -19.51
CA GLY A 264 -8.33 -5.83 -18.65
C GLY A 264 -8.34 -4.34 -18.27
N PRO A 265 -9.40 -3.86 -17.60
CA PRO A 265 -9.43 -2.51 -17.04
C PRO A 265 -8.30 -2.41 -16.01
N GLY A 266 -7.23 -1.66 -16.33
CA GLY A 266 -6.02 -1.54 -15.51
C GLY A 266 -4.68 -1.79 -16.22
N GLY A 267 -4.68 -2.21 -17.50
CA GLY A 267 -3.45 -2.47 -18.25
C GLY A 267 -3.06 -1.37 -19.28
N PRO A 268 -1.76 -1.23 -19.62
CA PRO A 268 -1.19 -0.20 -20.50
C PRO A 268 -1.45 -0.46 -21.98
N GLY A 269 -2.43 -1.30 -22.35
CA GLY A 269 -2.81 -1.50 -23.77
C GLY A 269 -3.49 -0.28 -24.41
N GLY A 270 -3.56 0.84 -23.70
CA GLY A 270 -4.06 2.11 -24.19
C GLY A 270 -3.00 2.92 -24.95
N PRO A 271 -3.42 3.91 -25.73
CA PRO A 271 -2.56 4.70 -26.62
C PRO A 271 -1.45 5.53 -25.93
N ASP A 272 -1.43 5.62 -24.59
CA ASP A 272 -0.35 6.26 -23.82
C ASP A 272 0.19 5.37 -22.68
N SER A 273 0.60 4.16 -23.05
CA SER A 273 1.29 3.22 -22.15
C SER A 273 2.53 3.82 -21.47
N SER A 274 3.24 4.69 -22.20
CA SER A 274 4.48 5.31 -21.74
C SER A 274 4.25 6.38 -20.68
N GLY A 275 3.29 7.29 -20.88
CA GLY A 275 2.93 8.30 -19.90
C GLY A 275 2.48 7.67 -18.59
N TRP A 276 1.62 6.66 -18.67
CA TRP A 276 1.17 5.89 -17.52
C TRP A 276 2.34 5.23 -16.76
N ALA A 277 3.21 4.50 -17.44
CA ALA A 277 4.31 3.80 -16.80
C ALA A 277 5.30 4.76 -16.11
N ARG A 278 5.55 5.93 -16.73
CA ARG A 278 6.36 7.00 -16.13
C ARG A 278 5.68 7.62 -14.91
N ALA A 279 4.38 7.88 -14.98
CA ALA A 279 3.63 8.45 -13.86
C ALA A 279 3.72 7.53 -12.64
N VAL A 280 3.52 6.22 -12.84
CA VAL A 280 3.69 5.20 -11.81
C VAL A 280 5.13 5.17 -11.27
N ALA A 281 6.13 5.07 -12.17
CA ALA A 281 7.53 5.00 -11.77
C ALA A 281 8.02 6.27 -11.06
N SER A 282 7.44 7.43 -11.36
CA SER A 282 7.75 8.69 -10.67
C SER A 282 7.36 8.68 -9.18
N ARG A 283 6.59 7.68 -8.73
CA ARG A 283 6.17 7.48 -7.34
C ARG A 283 7.00 6.42 -6.60
N TYR A 284 8.06 5.90 -7.21
CA TYR A 284 8.96 4.91 -6.60
C TYR A 284 9.48 5.35 -5.24
N THR A 285 9.88 6.61 -5.10
CA THR A 285 10.43 7.18 -3.85
C THR A 285 9.38 7.89 -3.00
N GLY A 286 8.12 7.92 -3.45
CA GLY A 286 7.01 8.51 -2.72
C GLY A 286 6.06 9.32 -3.58
N ILE A 287 4.86 9.57 -3.04
CA ILE A 287 3.88 10.44 -3.71
C ILE A 287 4.20 11.93 -3.64
N GLY A 288 5.18 12.35 -2.82
CA GLY A 288 5.68 13.73 -2.78
C GLY A 288 4.67 14.80 -2.34
N GLY A 289 5.19 16.02 -2.17
CA GLY A 289 4.39 17.23 -1.95
C GLY A 289 3.58 17.29 -0.65
N GLY A 290 3.80 16.39 0.31
CA GLY A 290 2.99 16.29 1.52
C GLY A 290 1.51 15.98 1.23
N ARG A 291 1.22 15.35 0.08
CA ARG A 291 -0.15 15.02 -0.37
C ARG A 291 -0.84 13.99 0.54
N VAL A 292 -0.07 13.22 1.30
CA VAL A 292 -0.53 12.36 2.40
C VAL A 292 0.44 12.51 3.57
N ASN A 293 -0.10 12.62 4.78
CA ASN A 293 0.66 12.51 6.03
C ASN A 293 0.20 11.26 6.78
N LEU A 294 1.14 10.40 7.18
CA LEU A 294 0.86 9.23 8.00
C LEU A 294 1.19 9.51 9.47
N ASN A 295 0.38 8.97 10.37
CA ASN A 295 0.72 8.93 11.79
C ASN A 295 1.50 7.64 12.09
N TYR A 296 2.79 7.80 12.39
CA TYR A 296 3.70 6.70 12.74
C TYR A 296 3.74 6.40 14.25
N GLU A 297 3.09 7.19 15.10
CA GLU A 297 2.98 6.90 16.54
C GLU A 297 1.79 5.98 16.83
N HIS A 298 0.74 6.08 15.99
CA HIS A 298 -0.54 5.39 16.18
C HIS A 298 -0.90 4.62 14.91
N PHE A 299 -0.21 3.50 14.68
CA PHE A 299 -0.49 2.55 13.61
C PHE A 299 -0.50 1.13 14.17
N VAL A 300 -1.16 0.22 13.45
CA VAL A 300 -1.25 -1.20 13.83
C VAL A 300 -0.56 -2.02 12.75
N THR A 301 0.24 -3.01 13.15
CA THR A 301 0.89 -3.93 12.21
C THR A 301 0.85 -5.35 12.74
N ALA A 302 0.58 -6.34 11.89
CA ALA A 302 0.58 -7.74 12.31
C ALA A 302 1.97 -8.18 12.83
N PHE A 303 3.05 -7.50 12.43
CA PHE A 303 4.42 -7.77 12.88
C PHE A 303 4.63 -7.54 14.38
N SER A 304 3.76 -6.77 15.07
CA SER A 304 3.87 -6.56 16.52
C SER A 304 3.18 -7.65 17.36
N TYR A 305 2.71 -8.73 16.72
CA TYR A 305 2.05 -9.87 17.36
C TYR A 305 2.90 -11.13 17.18
N ASP A 306 2.83 -12.04 18.15
CA ASP A 306 3.51 -13.34 18.05
C ASP A 306 2.68 -14.29 17.17
N LEU A 307 2.85 -14.14 15.86
CA LEU A 307 2.13 -14.87 14.81
C LEU A 307 3.11 -15.52 13.83
N ASP A 308 2.69 -16.64 13.24
CA ASP A 308 3.39 -17.22 12.09
C ASP A 308 2.97 -16.49 10.82
N LEU A 309 3.60 -15.34 10.54
CA LEU A 309 3.29 -14.55 9.34
C LEU A 309 3.88 -15.14 8.06
N PHE A 310 4.83 -16.07 8.15
CA PHE A 310 5.57 -16.60 6.99
C PHE A 310 5.41 -18.12 6.89
N PRO A 311 4.16 -18.62 6.74
CA PRO A 311 3.87 -20.05 6.76
C PRO A 311 4.58 -20.76 5.61
N GLU A 312 5.07 -21.97 5.87
CA GLU A 312 5.72 -22.83 4.86
C GLU A 312 6.90 -22.17 4.12
N GLY A 313 7.53 -21.16 4.74
CA GLY A 313 8.64 -20.43 4.12
C GLY A 313 8.19 -19.41 3.06
N SER A 314 6.94 -18.92 3.14
CA SER A 314 6.46 -17.81 2.33
C SER A 314 7.42 -16.63 2.38
N VAL A 315 7.72 -16.03 1.23
CA VAL A 315 8.59 -14.85 1.13
C VAL A 315 7.92 -13.60 1.72
N HIS A 316 6.59 -13.52 1.59
CA HIS A 316 5.79 -12.39 2.02
C HIS A 316 4.85 -12.78 3.15
N PRO A 317 4.48 -11.83 4.04
CA PRO A 317 3.58 -12.13 5.15
C PRO A 317 2.20 -12.55 4.63
N ARG A 318 1.56 -13.50 5.32
CA ARG A 318 0.22 -14.01 5.05
C ARG A 318 -0.65 -13.90 6.29
N LEU A 319 -1.95 -13.66 6.10
CA LEU A 319 -2.92 -13.60 7.20
C LEU A 319 -4.06 -14.61 7.06
N ASN A 320 -4.28 -15.14 5.85
CA ASN A 320 -5.42 -16.00 5.56
C ASN A 320 -5.41 -17.37 6.26
N HIS A 321 -4.24 -17.84 6.71
CA HIS A 321 -4.08 -19.10 7.45
C HIS A 321 -4.16 -18.94 8.97
N LEU A 322 -4.17 -17.71 9.48
CA LEU A 322 -4.18 -17.42 10.90
C LEU A 322 -5.54 -17.74 11.53
N ASP A 323 -5.52 -18.06 12.82
CA ASP A 323 -6.73 -18.31 13.58
C ASP A 323 -7.60 -17.03 13.68
N GLN A 324 -8.91 -17.22 13.58
CA GLN A 324 -9.87 -16.11 13.66
C GLN A 324 -9.72 -15.28 14.94
N SER A 325 -9.34 -15.90 16.07
CA SER A 325 -9.12 -15.18 17.33
C SER A 325 -7.95 -14.19 17.27
N ASP A 326 -6.93 -14.49 16.47
CA ASP A 326 -5.77 -13.61 16.31
C ASP A 326 -6.09 -12.45 15.36
N LEU A 327 -6.76 -12.74 14.24
CA LEU A 327 -7.25 -11.70 13.32
C LEU A 327 -8.19 -10.72 14.02
N GLN A 328 -9.09 -11.22 14.87
CA GLN A 328 -10.01 -10.39 15.65
C GLN A 328 -9.30 -9.54 16.71
N ARG A 329 -8.16 -10.00 17.24
CA ARG A 329 -7.34 -9.18 18.14
C ARG A 329 -6.75 -8.00 17.39
N ILE A 330 -6.16 -8.23 16.21
CA ILE A 330 -5.58 -7.15 15.40
C ILE A 330 -6.69 -6.17 14.96
N ARG A 331 -7.83 -6.68 14.47
CA ARG A 331 -8.97 -5.84 14.06
C ARG A 331 -9.46 -4.95 15.22
N LYS A 332 -9.55 -5.51 16.43
CA LYS A 332 -9.94 -4.74 17.63
C LYS A 332 -8.96 -3.60 17.90
N ASP A 333 -7.66 -3.83 17.73
CA ASP A 333 -6.64 -2.80 17.96
C ASP A 333 -6.68 -1.72 16.85
N ILE A 334 -6.99 -2.08 15.60
CA ILE A 334 -7.28 -1.13 14.51
C ILE A 334 -8.48 -0.24 14.89
N THR A 335 -9.61 -0.85 15.29
CA THR A 335 -10.80 -0.13 15.72
C THR A 335 -10.49 0.78 16.91
N SER A 336 -9.77 0.28 17.92
CA SER A 336 -9.40 1.07 19.10
C SER A 336 -8.54 2.27 18.73
N THR A 337 -7.58 2.09 17.82
CA THR A 337 -6.69 3.16 17.34
C THR A 337 -7.49 4.26 16.64
N LEU A 338 -8.39 3.90 15.72
CA LEU A 338 -9.24 4.83 14.97
C LEU A 338 -10.24 5.60 15.84
N LEU A 339 -10.78 4.95 16.87
CA LEU A 339 -11.73 5.57 17.80
C LEU A 339 -11.03 6.49 18.82
N THR A 340 -9.77 6.23 19.15
CA THR A 340 -9.04 6.95 20.21
C THR A 340 -8.24 8.13 19.67
N HIS A 341 -7.58 7.97 18.52
CA HIS A 341 -6.62 8.95 18.02
C HIS A 341 -7.17 9.78 16.86
N ASP A 342 -6.78 11.04 16.78
CA ASP A 342 -6.96 11.88 15.59
C ASP A 342 -5.74 11.72 14.66
N PRO A 343 -5.95 11.49 13.35
CA PRO A 343 -4.84 11.31 12.41
C PRO A 343 -3.93 12.56 12.29
N ARG A 344 -4.35 13.72 12.82
CA ARG A 344 -3.57 14.97 12.86
C ARG A 344 -2.80 15.17 14.16
N GLU A 345 -2.88 14.23 15.11
CA GLU A 345 -2.02 14.23 16.28
C GLU A 345 -0.55 14.28 15.86
N PHE A 346 0.29 14.84 16.74
CA PHE A 346 1.72 14.93 16.47
C PHE A 346 2.28 13.53 16.21
N SER A 347 3.06 13.41 15.14
CA SER A 347 3.80 12.19 14.82
C SER A 347 5.20 12.55 14.38
N TRP A 348 6.20 11.86 14.92
CA TRP A 348 7.55 11.96 14.40
C TRP A 348 7.61 11.30 13.02
N ASN A 349 8.29 11.95 12.08
CA ASN A 349 8.48 11.39 10.75
C ASN A 349 9.53 10.27 10.80
N TRP A 350 9.12 9.10 11.27
CA TRP A 350 9.96 7.92 11.35
C TRP A 350 10.43 7.46 9.97
N GLN A 351 9.67 7.70 8.90
CA GLN A 351 10.12 7.43 7.54
C GLN A 351 11.38 8.23 7.18
N ALA A 352 11.45 9.52 7.51
CA ALA A 352 12.66 10.30 7.30
C ALA A 352 13.85 9.79 8.13
N THR A 353 13.62 9.25 9.33
CA THR A 353 14.67 8.59 10.11
C THR A 353 15.13 7.28 9.44
N THR A 354 14.22 6.46 8.91
CA THR A 354 14.57 5.26 8.15
C THR A 354 15.36 5.60 6.89
N ASP A 355 15.01 6.69 6.19
CA ASP A 355 15.73 7.16 5.00
C ASP A 355 17.18 7.48 5.32
N MET A 356 17.44 8.19 6.41
CA MET A 356 18.80 8.54 6.83
C MET A 356 19.64 7.31 7.18
N ILE A 357 19.02 6.27 7.76
CA ILE A 357 19.68 5.00 8.08
C ILE A 357 20.01 4.24 6.79
N VAL A 358 19.03 4.05 5.90
CA VAL A 358 19.21 3.34 4.63
C VAL A 358 20.25 4.08 3.77
N LEU A 359 20.13 5.40 3.64
CA LEU A 359 21.07 6.24 2.88
C LEU A 359 22.51 6.13 3.42
N ARG A 360 22.69 6.05 4.74
CA ARG A 360 24.02 5.95 5.34
C ARG A 360 24.64 4.56 5.16
N TYR A 361 23.86 3.49 5.24
CA TYR A 361 24.40 2.15 5.41
C TYR A 361 24.18 1.21 4.22
N SER A 362 23.20 1.45 3.36
CA SER A 362 22.83 0.51 2.28
C SER A 362 24.01 0.26 1.32
N ASP A 363 24.60 1.33 0.79
CA ASP A 363 25.75 1.25 -0.12
C ASP A 363 27.01 0.74 0.59
N GLU A 364 27.21 1.12 1.86
CA GLU A 364 28.36 0.70 2.67
C GLU A 364 28.34 -0.82 2.90
N LEU A 365 27.19 -1.38 3.25
CA LEU A 365 27.01 -2.83 3.45
C LEU A 365 27.20 -3.60 2.13
N SER A 366 26.66 -3.08 1.01
CA SER A 366 26.89 -3.66 -0.31
C SER A 366 28.36 -3.63 -0.72
N TYR A 367 29.07 -2.54 -0.44
CA TYR A 367 30.50 -2.44 -0.72
C TYR A 367 31.33 -3.42 0.12
N LEU A 368 31.08 -3.45 1.44
CA LEU A 368 31.79 -4.31 2.39
C LEU A 368 31.60 -5.81 2.11
N SER A 369 30.46 -6.20 1.57
CA SER A 369 30.13 -7.59 1.21
C SER A 369 30.58 -8.00 -0.20
N SER A 370 31.06 -7.05 -1.01
CA SER A 370 31.47 -7.27 -2.40
C SER A 370 32.89 -7.83 -2.53
N ASP A 371 33.17 -8.40 -3.70
CA ASP A 371 34.50 -8.92 -4.07
C ASP A 371 35.56 -7.81 -4.25
N LYS A 372 35.18 -6.52 -4.09
CA LYS A 372 36.13 -5.39 -4.10
C LYS A 372 36.92 -5.27 -2.79
N ILE A 373 36.49 -5.95 -1.73
CA ILE A 373 37.22 -6.08 -0.48
C ILE A 373 37.98 -7.41 -0.53
N GLU A 374 39.30 -7.32 -0.65
CA GLU A 374 40.16 -8.48 -0.85
C GLU A 374 40.85 -8.95 0.44
N THR A 375 40.92 -8.10 1.47
CA THR A 375 41.60 -8.42 2.73
C THR A 375 40.82 -7.95 3.97
N THR A 376 41.04 -8.62 5.10
CA THR A 376 40.48 -8.23 6.39
C THR A 376 40.98 -6.86 6.86
N GLU A 377 42.20 -6.46 6.46
CA GLU A 377 42.73 -5.13 6.77
C GLU A 377 41.95 -4.03 6.02
N GLN A 378 41.60 -4.25 4.75
CA GLN A 378 40.77 -3.32 3.99
C GLN A 378 39.38 -3.17 4.61
N LEU A 379 38.74 -4.30 4.95
CA LEU A 379 37.42 -4.34 5.58
C LEU A 379 37.42 -3.59 6.92
N SER A 380 38.30 -4.00 7.84
CA SER A 380 38.38 -3.40 9.18
C SER A 380 38.75 -1.92 9.12
N LYS A 381 39.66 -1.51 8.24
CA LYS A 381 40.02 -0.09 8.04
C LYS A 381 38.84 0.73 7.53
N HIS A 382 38.03 0.18 6.63
CA HIS A 382 36.85 0.87 6.11
C HIS A 382 35.78 1.03 7.19
N ILE A 383 35.46 -0.05 7.91
CA ILE A 383 34.48 0.01 9.00
C ILE A 383 34.94 0.94 10.13
N ASN A 384 36.22 0.90 10.51
CA ASN A 384 36.76 1.79 11.54
C ASN A 384 36.63 3.27 11.16
N LYS A 385 36.72 3.62 9.86
CA LYS A 385 36.43 4.99 9.40
C LYS A 385 34.95 5.34 9.52
N LEU A 386 34.07 4.41 9.14
CA LEU A 386 32.62 4.58 9.23
C LEU A 386 32.15 4.77 10.70
N MET A 387 32.79 4.04 11.62
CA MET A 387 32.47 4.02 13.06
C MET A 387 33.23 5.07 13.88
N ALA A 388 34.23 5.73 13.31
CA ALA A 388 35.08 6.70 14.00
C ALA A 388 34.31 7.79 14.80
N PRO A 389 33.15 8.33 14.35
CA PRO A 389 32.40 9.30 15.14
C PRO A 389 31.84 8.75 16.47
N PHE A 390 31.74 7.43 16.61
CA PHE A 390 31.12 6.77 17.77
C PHE A 390 32.15 6.07 18.66
N THR A 391 33.37 5.89 18.17
CA THR A 391 34.47 5.22 18.88
C THR A 391 35.20 6.14 19.86
N ASP A 392 35.27 5.73 21.12
CA ASP A 392 36.18 6.34 22.10
C ASP A 392 37.49 5.56 22.14
N PHE A 393 38.53 6.08 21.49
CA PHE A 393 39.83 5.42 21.41
C PHE A 393 40.57 5.32 22.75
N ARG A 394 40.16 6.06 23.79
CA ARG A 394 40.77 5.98 25.12
C ARG A 394 40.14 4.88 25.96
N GLU A 395 38.85 4.61 25.73
CA GLU A 395 38.05 3.64 26.47
C GLU A 395 37.12 2.90 25.51
N ARG A 396 37.67 1.90 24.82
CA ARG A 396 36.94 1.08 23.84
C ARG A 396 35.86 0.26 24.53
N ASN A 397 34.62 0.40 24.07
CA ASN A 397 33.48 -0.36 24.56
C ASN A 397 32.51 -0.60 23.40
N ALA A 398 32.51 -1.82 22.87
CA ALA A 398 31.72 -2.18 21.69
C ALA A 398 30.22 -1.90 21.86
N SER A 399 29.65 -2.20 23.04
CA SER A 399 28.23 -1.95 23.31
C SER A 399 27.93 -0.45 23.35
N ALA A 400 28.74 0.35 24.06
CA ALA A 400 28.53 1.80 24.12
C ALA A 400 28.77 2.49 22.76
N GLU A 401 29.67 1.95 21.93
CA GLU A 401 29.91 2.39 20.56
C GLU A 401 28.71 2.09 19.65
N ALA A 402 28.12 0.89 19.78
CA ALA A 402 26.90 0.50 19.06
C ALA A 402 25.71 1.40 19.44
N ASP A 403 25.50 1.68 20.74
CA ASP A 403 24.41 2.55 21.23
C ASP A 403 24.53 4.00 20.73
N LYS A 404 25.76 4.53 20.67
CA LYS A 404 26.00 5.87 20.10
C LYS A 404 25.73 5.89 18.61
N CYS A 405 26.12 4.84 17.90
CA CYS A 405 25.91 4.69 16.47
C CYS A 405 24.43 4.54 16.11
N SER A 406 23.69 3.73 16.86
CA SER A 406 22.26 3.45 16.62
C SER A 406 21.37 4.68 16.84
N SER A 407 21.74 5.52 17.81
CA SER A 407 20.96 6.70 18.19
C SER A 407 21.25 7.96 17.37
N GLN A 408 22.15 7.92 16.39
CA GLN A 408 22.63 9.13 15.69
C GLN A 408 21.53 9.93 14.97
N PHE A 409 20.47 9.25 14.50
CA PHE A 409 19.36 9.85 13.76
C PHE A 409 18.07 9.95 14.58
N ILE A 410 18.10 9.48 15.83
CA ILE A 410 16.96 9.52 16.73
C ILE A 410 17.07 10.79 17.57
N PRO A 411 16.05 11.67 17.57
CA PRO A 411 16.06 12.88 18.39
C PRO A 411 16.29 12.57 19.85
N HIS A 412 17.04 13.44 20.54
CA HIS A 412 17.32 13.26 21.96
C HIS A 412 16.03 13.14 22.79
N THR A 413 14.97 13.84 22.42
CA THR A 413 13.66 13.81 23.10
C THR A 413 12.91 12.49 22.92
N LEU A 414 13.29 11.65 21.95
CA LEU A 414 12.61 10.39 21.64
C LEU A 414 13.42 9.15 22.03
N LYS A 415 14.58 9.30 22.69
CA LYS A 415 15.47 8.17 23.05
C LYS A 415 14.81 7.16 24.00
N ASP A 416 13.95 7.63 24.89
CA ASP A 416 13.27 6.81 25.88
C ASP A 416 11.86 6.40 25.43
N VAL A 417 11.44 6.81 24.23
CA VAL A 417 10.17 6.38 23.64
C VAL A 417 10.31 4.90 23.26
N ARG A 418 9.22 4.16 23.48
CA ARG A 418 9.15 2.70 23.31
C ARG A 418 7.94 2.29 22.47
N ASP A 419 7.46 3.20 21.62
CA ASP A 419 6.41 2.90 20.65
C ASP A 419 6.97 2.07 19.50
N ILE A 420 6.07 1.41 18.74
CA ILE A 420 6.43 0.39 17.76
C ILE A 420 7.47 0.89 16.75
N ALA A 421 7.27 2.10 16.20
CA ALA A 421 8.21 2.70 15.25
C ALA A 421 9.58 2.98 15.87
N ALA A 422 9.60 3.62 17.05
CA ALA A 422 10.84 3.97 17.75
C ALA A 422 11.67 2.73 18.08
N LEU A 423 11.02 1.68 18.58
CA LEU A 423 11.65 0.40 18.91
C LEU A 423 12.25 -0.27 17.67
N ALA A 424 11.46 -0.43 16.60
CA ALA A 424 11.91 -1.10 15.39
C ALA A 424 13.08 -0.36 14.71
N VAL A 425 12.98 0.97 14.62
CA VAL A 425 14.03 1.83 14.05
C VAL A 425 15.32 1.75 14.86
N HIS A 426 15.22 1.82 16.19
CA HIS A 426 16.39 1.69 17.05
C HIS A 426 17.02 0.30 16.95
N GLU A 427 16.23 -0.78 16.98
CA GLU A 427 16.72 -2.15 16.93
C GLU A 427 17.45 -2.44 15.61
N VAL A 428 16.89 -2.02 14.48
CA VAL A 428 17.55 -2.15 13.18
C VAL A 428 18.85 -1.35 13.13
N ALA A 429 18.85 -0.10 13.60
CA ALA A 429 20.06 0.73 13.63
C ALA A 429 21.14 0.11 14.55
N HIS A 430 20.73 -0.39 15.72
CA HIS A 430 21.63 -1.05 16.67
C HIS A 430 22.23 -2.32 16.06
N ARG A 431 21.43 -3.16 15.41
CA ARG A 431 21.91 -4.38 14.75
C ARG A 431 22.86 -4.12 13.60
N VAL A 432 22.65 -3.05 12.82
CA VAL A 432 23.62 -2.58 11.81
C VAL A 432 24.95 -2.21 12.48
N CYS A 433 24.89 -1.35 13.50
CA CYS A 433 26.08 -0.85 14.18
C CYS A 433 26.87 -1.94 14.91
N SER A 434 26.20 -2.86 15.61
CA SER A 434 26.85 -3.98 16.31
C SER A 434 27.50 -4.94 15.32
N THR A 435 26.82 -5.31 14.24
CA THR A 435 27.39 -6.19 13.20
C THR A 435 28.62 -5.58 12.55
N LEU A 436 28.63 -4.26 12.30
CA LEU A 436 29.81 -3.57 11.76
C LEU A 436 30.98 -3.66 12.74
N ILE A 437 30.74 -3.40 14.03
CA ILE A 437 31.78 -3.50 15.06
C ILE A 437 32.34 -4.93 15.15
N GLU A 438 31.47 -5.94 15.13
CA GLU A 438 31.87 -7.36 15.14
C GLU A 438 32.67 -7.73 13.88
N ALA A 439 32.21 -7.33 12.69
CA ALA A 439 32.90 -7.57 11.43
C ALA A 439 34.27 -6.88 11.36
N ALA A 440 34.43 -5.72 11.99
CA ALA A 440 35.72 -5.04 12.09
C ALA A 440 36.73 -5.75 13.01
N ALA A 441 36.25 -6.55 13.96
CA ALA A 441 37.08 -7.32 14.90
C ALA A 441 37.41 -8.74 14.39
N GLU A 442 36.65 -9.24 13.41
CA GLU A 442 36.84 -10.54 12.79
C GLU A 442 38.19 -10.61 12.01
N GLN A 443 38.86 -11.75 12.13
CA GLN A 443 40.18 -12.01 11.53
C GLN A 443 40.07 -12.71 10.17
N ASP A 444 38.97 -13.44 9.94
CA ASP A 444 38.69 -14.10 8.69
C ASP A 444 37.73 -13.29 7.80
N LEU A 445 38.20 -12.91 6.61
CA LEU A 445 37.42 -12.08 5.69
C LEU A 445 36.10 -12.73 5.28
N VAL A 446 36.12 -14.05 5.04
CA VAL A 446 34.93 -14.81 4.62
C VAL A 446 33.88 -14.79 5.72
N SER A 447 34.28 -14.97 6.97
CA SER A 447 33.41 -14.91 8.15
C SER A 447 32.84 -13.50 8.36
N ALA A 448 33.67 -12.46 8.24
CA ALA A 448 33.22 -11.07 8.36
C ALA A 448 32.17 -10.72 7.28
N GLN A 449 32.48 -11.04 6.02
CA GLN A 449 31.56 -10.82 4.90
C GLN A 449 30.29 -11.65 5.02
N LYS A 450 30.36 -12.87 5.55
CA LYS A 450 29.18 -13.69 5.85
C LYS A 450 28.29 -13.01 6.87
N GLY A 451 28.85 -12.46 7.96
CA GLY A 451 28.09 -11.69 8.95
C GLY A 451 27.36 -10.49 8.32
N ILE A 452 28.05 -9.73 7.47
CA ILE A 452 27.46 -8.60 6.73
C ILE A 452 26.36 -9.07 5.77
N LYS A 453 26.58 -10.15 5.00
CA LYS A 453 25.56 -10.72 4.10
C LYS A 453 24.34 -11.23 4.87
N SER A 454 24.53 -11.83 6.04
CA SER A 454 23.44 -12.24 6.93
C SER A 454 22.66 -11.05 7.49
N LEU A 455 23.34 -9.95 7.83
CA LEU A 455 22.68 -8.69 8.19
C LEU A 455 21.87 -8.16 7.00
N MET A 456 22.45 -8.12 5.80
CA MET A 456 21.73 -7.65 4.61
C MET A 456 20.47 -8.48 4.36
N ALA A 457 20.57 -9.81 4.43
CA ALA A 457 19.40 -10.69 4.30
C ALA A 457 18.33 -10.45 5.37
N TYR A 458 18.73 -10.09 6.60
CA TYR A 458 17.79 -9.71 7.66
C TYR A 458 17.12 -8.37 7.41
N LEU A 459 17.88 -7.36 6.97
CA LEU A 459 17.38 -6.02 6.71
C LEU A 459 16.41 -5.97 5.52
N ASP A 460 16.69 -6.77 4.48
CA ASP A 460 15.86 -6.88 3.29
C ASP A 460 15.48 -5.52 2.68
N TRP A 461 16.46 -4.63 2.56
CA TRP A 461 16.23 -3.29 2.03
C TRP A 461 15.98 -3.33 0.52
N THR A 462 14.85 -2.77 0.12
CA THR A 462 14.39 -2.70 -1.27
C THR A 462 15.32 -1.89 -2.18
N THR A 463 16.12 -0.99 -1.61
CA THR A 463 17.09 -0.16 -2.34
C THR A 463 18.20 -0.96 -3.00
N TRP A 464 18.51 -2.17 -2.52
CA TRP A 464 19.52 -3.01 -3.17
C TRP A 464 19.07 -3.57 -4.53
N LYS A 465 17.76 -3.59 -4.79
CA LYS A 465 17.19 -3.98 -6.08
C LYS A 465 17.00 -2.80 -7.04
N GLU A 466 17.15 -1.55 -6.58
CA GLU A 466 16.93 -0.38 -7.43
C GLU A 466 17.94 -0.30 -8.57
N CYS A 467 17.44 -0.02 -9.77
CA CYS A 467 18.30 0.21 -10.93
C CYS A 467 19.10 1.51 -10.75
N ARG A 468 20.36 1.50 -11.18
CA ARG A 468 21.20 2.71 -11.21
C ARG A 468 21.34 3.22 -12.64
N GLY A 469 20.88 4.45 -12.88
CA GLY A 469 21.18 5.18 -14.12
C GLY A 469 20.35 4.78 -15.34
N CYS A 470 19.04 4.56 -15.19
CA CYS A 470 18.15 4.40 -16.34
C CYS A 470 18.17 5.64 -17.24
N GLN A 471 18.01 5.45 -18.55
CA GLN A 471 17.94 6.55 -19.52
C GLN A 471 16.64 7.35 -19.36
N ASP A 472 16.60 8.56 -19.94
CA ASP A 472 15.44 9.46 -19.86
C ASP A 472 14.14 8.80 -20.38
N ASN A 473 14.24 7.88 -21.35
CA ASN A 473 13.09 7.16 -21.89
C ASN A 473 12.77 5.84 -21.14
N GLU A 474 13.54 5.48 -20.12
CA GLU A 474 13.41 4.21 -19.41
C GLU A 474 12.84 4.38 -18.01
N ILE A 475 12.31 3.29 -17.45
CA ILE A 475 12.00 3.14 -16.04
C ILE A 475 12.69 1.89 -15.50
N CYS A 476 12.98 1.86 -14.20
CA CYS A 476 13.40 0.63 -13.55
C CYS A 476 12.19 -0.30 -13.40
N ALA A 477 12.12 -1.38 -14.17
CA ALA A 477 10.96 -2.26 -14.19
C ALA A 477 10.97 -3.22 -12.99
N VAL A 478 9.98 -3.07 -12.12
CA VAL A 478 9.63 -3.98 -10.99
C VAL A 478 8.20 -4.49 -11.22
N PRO A 479 7.78 -5.66 -10.70
CA PRO A 479 6.40 -6.09 -10.87
C PRO A 479 5.41 -5.10 -10.27
N ILE A 480 4.40 -4.77 -11.06
CA ILE A 480 3.29 -3.89 -10.69
C ILE A 480 2.04 -4.54 -11.23
N TRP A 481 1.17 -5.04 -10.36
CA TRP A 481 -0.03 -5.79 -10.77
C TRP A 481 -0.82 -5.06 -11.88
N PRO A 482 -1.24 -5.75 -12.95
CA PRO A 482 -1.07 -7.18 -13.24
C PRO A 482 0.22 -7.54 -14.01
N MET A 483 1.16 -6.61 -14.13
CA MET A 483 2.34 -6.72 -14.99
C MET A 483 3.63 -7.05 -14.25
N GLY A 484 4.60 -7.53 -15.01
CA GLY A 484 5.92 -7.90 -14.52
C GLY A 484 6.11 -9.40 -14.42
N SER A 485 7.34 -9.81 -14.60
CA SER A 485 7.81 -11.19 -14.59
C SER A 485 8.53 -11.53 -13.30
N ILE A 486 8.73 -12.82 -13.04
CA ILE A 486 9.58 -13.28 -11.93
C ILE A 486 10.99 -12.67 -12.03
N GLU A 487 11.54 -12.55 -13.25
CA GLU A 487 12.85 -11.91 -13.46
C GLU A 487 12.84 -10.43 -13.07
N ASP A 488 11.73 -9.70 -13.33
CA ASP A 488 11.58 -8.32 -12.89
C ASP A 488 11.56 -8.19 -11.36
N TYR A 489 11.08 -9.21 -10.64
CA TYR A 489 11.12 -9.24 -9.18
C TYR A 489 12.54 -9.54 -8.65
N GLU A 490 13.22 -10.51 -9.26
CA GLU A 490 14.52 -10.99 -8.81
C GLU A 490 15.64 -10.00 -9.15
N GLN A 491 15.61 -9.44 -10.36
CA GLN A 491 16.63 -8.53 -10.89
C GLN A 491 15.96 -7.45 -11.75
N PRO A 492 15.41 -6.38 -11.12
CA PRO A 492 14.87 -5.24 -11.86
C PRO A 492 15.89 -4.65 -12.85
N GLN A 493 15.40 -4.24 -14.02
CA GLN A 493 16.24 -3.66 -15.08
C GLN A 493 15.62 -2.38 -15.64
N CYS A 494 16.47 -1.46 -16.09
CA CYS A 494 16.03 -0.31 -16.87
C CYS A 494 15.42 -0.80 -18.18
N ARG A 495 14.17 -0.42 -18.45
CA ARG A 495 13.43 -0.79 -19.66
C ARG A 495 12.69 0.40 -20.23
N ASP A 496 12.50 0.40 -21.55
CA ASP A 496 11.78 1.47 -22.23
C ASP A 496 10.35 1.60 -21.66
N ALA A 497 9.98 2.80 -21.24
CA ALA A 497 8.71 3.05 -20.58
C ALA A 497 7.49 2.82 -21.51
N SER A 498 7.66 2.81 -22.84
CA SER A 498 6.57 2.48 -23.77
C SER A 498 6.14 1.02 -23.70
N ASN A 499 7.02 0.12 -23.26
CA ASN A 499 6.76 -1.30 -23.11
C ASN A 499 7.65 -1.95 -22.03
N PRO A 500 7.51 -1.57 -20.75
CA PRO A 500 8.44 -1.97 -19.69
C PRO A 500 8.32 -3.46 -19.32
N TYR A 501 7.20 -4.11 -19.64
CA TYR A 501 6.93 -5.48 -19.19
C TYR A 501 6.88 -6.53 -20.32
N GLY A 502 6.99 -6.12 -21.59
CA GLY A 502 7.16 -7.03 -22.74
C GLY A 502 6.16 -8.21 -22.81
N ASN A 503 6.48 -9.21 -23.64
CA ASN A 503 5.75 -10.49 -23.71
C ASN A 503 6.65 -11.69 -23.32
N GLY A 504 7.79 -11.43 -22.67
CA GLY A 504 8.78 -12.44 -22.30
C GLY A 504 8.78 -12.67 -20.80
N GLY A 505 8.93 -13.92 -20.37
CA GLY A 505 9.05 -14.30 -18.97
C GLY A 505 7.77 -14.87 -18.36
N GLU A 506 7.94 -15.60 -17.26
CA GLU A 506 6.83 -16.08 -16.44
C GLU A 506 6.27 -14.93 -15.61
N SER A 507 4.95 -14.71 -15.67
CA SER A 507 4.26 -13.67 -14.89
C SER A 507 4.59 -13.80 -13.40
N TYR A 508 5.07 -12.71 -12.79
CA TYR A 508 5.28 -12.69 -11.34
C TYR A 508 3.98 -12.99 -10.64
N TRP A 509 2.88 -12.39 -11.09
CA TRP A 509 1.60 -12.45 -10.40
C TRP A 509 0.75 -13.69 -10.68
N GLY A 510 1.28 -14.64 -11.46
CA GLY A 510 0.55 -15.84 -11.86
C GLY A 510 -0.44 -15.57 -13.00
N ARG A 511 -1.40 -16.49 -13.19
CA ARG A 511 -2.55 -16.28 -14.08
C ARG A 511 -3.66 -15.62 -13.28
N GLU A 512 -4.39 -14.67 -13.87
CA GLU A 512 -5.64 -14.17 -13.27
C GLU A 512 -6.49 -15.37 -12.80
N PRO A 513 -7.11 -15.29 -11.60
CA PRO A 513 -8.04 -16.32 -11.15
C PRO A 513 -9.05 -16.58 -12.26
N ARG A 514 -9.02 -17.79 -12.83
CA ARG A 514 -10.08 -18.23 -13.74
C ARG A 514 -11.30 -18.48 -12.88
N HIS A 515 -12.20 -17.51 -12.84
CA HIS A 515 -13.56 -17.70 -12.35
C HIS A 515 -14.41 -18.32 -13.44
#